data_AF-A0A1I4RZG0-F1
#
_entry.id   AF-A0A1I4RZG0-F1
#
_cell.length_a   1.000
_cell.length_b   1.000
_cell.length_c   1.000
_cell.angle_alpha   90.00
_cell.angle_beta   90.00
_cell.angle_gamma   90.00
#
_symmetry.space_group_name_H-M   'P 1'
#
loop_
_entity.id
_entity.type
_entity.pdbx_description
1 polymer ?
#
loop_
_entity_poly.entity_id
_entity_poly.type
_entity_poly.pdbx_seq_one_letter_code
_entity_poly.pdbx_strand_id
1 'polypeptide(L)'
;MRDSSSALHQIGQLMCEATRDILWQPSADWLSSQSTGGALRCRVGSGQATYHRYDPRKKQHLINYGLRMIAAKLQPETAEGWLSTREIRGRGYFDGELSTLNLLAHTCCHEFSHLLQYSAGQRSFGSVHNRHFYEILDQLHESGGAVATRHFLAEQARTRGLELPAATFELPDSRHLAQRWQVGETVTFGEGTGQKHGEIIRVNRKTCTVRGKGPARGTRYRVPLSMLRKTG
;
A
#
# COMPACT_ATOMS: atom_id res chain seq x y z
N MET A 1 4.78 -0.55 -23.01
CA MET A 1 3.88 -1.13 -21.97
C MET A 1 4.39 -2.43 -21.34
N ARG A 2 5.20 -3.28 -22.00
CA ARG A 2 5.72 -4.53 -21.39
C ARG A 2 6.76 -4.31 -20.28
N ASP A 3 7.59 -3.26 -20.37
CA ASP A 3 8.65 -2.97 -19.38
C ASP A 3 8.13 -2.56 -17.99
N SER A 4 7.14 -1.66 -17.94
CA SER A 4 6.62 -1.17 -16.65
C SER A 4 5.95 -2.29 -15.84
N SER A 5 5.25 -3.23 -16.49
CA SER A 5 4.69 -4.40 -15.81
C SER A 5 5.77 -5.36 -15.29
N SER A 6 6.93 -5.44 -15.97
CA SER A 6 8.08 -6.23 -15.52
C SER A 6 8.74 -5.58 -14.30
N ALA A 7 9.00 -4.27 -14.35
CA ALA A 7 9.61 -3.52 -13.26
C ALA A 7 8.77 -3.58 -11.97
N LEU A 8 7.44 -3.37 -12.06
CA LEU A 8 6.54 -3.49 -10.90
C LEU A 8 6.55 -4.89 -10.28
N HIS A 9 6.65 -5.93 -11.12
CA HIS A 9 6.76 -7.30 -10.64
C HIS A 9 8.07 -7.55 -9.90
N GLN A 10 9.18 -7.06 -10.43
CA GLN A 10 10.48 -7.16 -9.77
C GLN A 10 10.52 -6.39 -8.45
N ILE A 11 9.91 -5.20 -8.37
CA ILE A 11 9.73 -4.48 -7.10
C ILE A 11 8.88 -5.31 -6.11
N GLY A 12 7.80 -5.93 -6.57
CA GLY A 12 7.00 -6.82 -5.73
C GLY A 12 7.79 -8.04 -5.23
N GLN A 13 8.67 -8.59 -6.05
CA GLN A 13 9.58 -9.68 -5.65
C GLN A 13 10.58 -9.20 -4.60
N LEU A 14 11.13 -7.99 -4.75
CA LEU A 14 11.99 -7.36 -3.73
C LEU A 14 11.27 -7.19 -2.40
N MET A 15 10.00 -6.76 -2.40
CA MET A 15 9.21 -6.70 -1.16
C MET A 15 9.03 -8.09 -0.52
N CYS A 16 8.81 -9.12 -1.34
CA CYS A 16 8.74 -10.50 -0.86
C CYS A 16 10.07 -10.96 -0.24
N GLU A 17 11.20 -10.65 -0.85
CA GLU A 17 12.55 -10.95 -0.35
C GLU A 17 12.83 -10.21 0.95
N ALA A 18 12.63 -8.89 0.99
CA ALA A 18 12.82 -8.09 2.19
C ALA A 18 12.01 -8.62 3.38
N THR A 19 10.76 -9.03 3.14
CA THR A 19 9.92 -9.63 4.18
C THR A 19 10.48 -10.96 4.69
N ARG A 20 11.01 -11.81 3.80
CA ARG A 20 11.57 -13.10 4.20
C ARG A 20 12.91 -12.94 4.93
N ASP A 21 13.79 -12.14 4.36
CA ASP A 21 15.20 -12.14 4.73
C ASP A 21 15.45 -11.17 5.90
N ILE A 22 14.72 -10.04 5.95
CA ILE A 22 14.92 -9.01 6.98
C ILE A 22 13.93 -9.14 8.14
N LEU A 23 12.68 -9.52 7.87
CA LEU A 23 11.64 -9.54 8.91
C LEU A 23 11.40 -10.96 9.46
N TRP A 24 11.20 -11.93 8.56
CA TRP A 24 10.86 -13.30 8.96
C TRP A 24 12.04 -14.07 9.51
N GLN A 25 13.19 -14.09 8.83
CA GLN A 25 14.33 -14.93 9.22
C GLN A 25 14.80 -14.68 10.66
N PRO A 26 14.93 -13.41 11.14
CA PRO A 26 15.26 -13.16 12.55
C PRO A 26 14.19 -13.61 13.55
N SER A 27 12.94 -13.73 13.10
CA SER A 27 11.79 -14.09 13.93
C SER A 27 11.40 -15.57 13.83
N ALA A 28 12.11 -16.35 12.99
CA ALA A 28 11.67 -17.69 12.57
C ALA A 28 11.61 -18.70 13.72
N ASP A 29 12.56 -18.65 14.65
CA ASP A 29 12.59 -19.56 15.80
C ASP A 29 11.44 -19.27 16.76
N TRP A 30 11.22 -17.99 17.08
CA TRP A 30 10.10 -17.57 17.91
C TRP A 30 8.76 -17.94 17.25
N LEU A 31 8.60 -17.71 15.94
CA LEU A 31 7.39 -18.05 15.19
C LEU A 31 7.15 -19.56 15.12
N SER A 32 8.20 -20.36 14.96
CA SER A 32 8.11 -21.83 14.94
C SER A 32 7.64 -22.39 16.29
N SER A 33 7.94 -21.70 17.40
CA SER A 33 7.48 -22.10 18.73
C SER A 33 6.02 -21.76 19.03
N GLN A 34 5.37 -20.92 18.22
CA GLN A 34 3.97 -20.55 18.40
C GLN A 34 3.00 -21.66 17.93
N SER A 35 1.78 -21.68 18.47
CA SER A 35 0.74 -22.66 18.08
C SER A 35 0.31 -22.54 16.61
N THR A 36 0.43 -21.34 16.04
CA THR A 36 0.24 -21.08 14.60
C THR A 36 1.56 -20.99 13.84
N GLY A 37 2.64 -21.53 14.41
CA GLY A 37 3.93 -21.63 13.76
C GLY A 37 3.83 -22.38 12.43
N GLY A 38 4.67 -21.99 11.47
CA GLY A 38 4.51 -22.45 10.10
C GLY A 38 5.46 -21.78 9.13
N ALA A 39 5.39 -22.17 7.86
CA ALA A 39 6.19 -21.54 6.81
C ALA A 39 5.59 -20.19 6.40
N LEU A 40 6.45 -19.23 6.02
CA LEU A 40 6.03 -18.02 5.33
C LEU A 40 6.14 -18.19 3.82
N ARG A 41 5.04 -17.87 3.12
CA ARG A 41 5.04 -17.63 1.69
C ARG A 41 4.76 -16.16 1.41
N CYS A 42 5.60 -15.54 0.59
CA CYS A 42 5.31 -14.22 0.02
C CYS A 42 5.02 -14.38 -1.47
N ARG A 43 4.09 -13.58 -2.01
CA ARG A 43 3.83 -13.55 -3.45
C ARG A 43 3.42 -12.17 -3.94
N VAL A 44 3.55 -11.99 -5.25
CA VAL A 44 3.07 -10.81 -5.97
C VAL A 44 1.74 -11.13 -6.65
N GLY A 45 0.71 -10.34 -6.36
CA GLY A 45 -0.62 -10.43 -6.99
C GLY A 45 -0.86 -9.29 -7.96
N SER A 46 -1.70 -9.48 -8.98
CA SER A 46 -1.95 -8.45 -10.02
C SER A 46 -2.82 -7.26 -9.57
N GLY A 47 -3.52 -7.38 -8.44
CA GLY A 47 -4.48 -6.38 -7.96
C GLY A 47 -3.90 -5.31 -7.03
N GLN A 48 -4.80 -4.58 -6.34
CA GLN A 48 -4.46 -3.66 -5.26
C GLN A 48 -4.41 -4.34 -3.88
N ALA A 49 -4.95 -5.56 -3.77
CA ALA A 49 -5.04 -6.27 -2.51
C ALA A 49 -3.64 -6.59 -1.99
N THR A 50 -3.31 -6.03 -0.84
CA THR A 50 -2.13 -6.35 -0.05
C THR A 50 -2.62 -6.79 1.31
N TYR A 51 -2.23 -8.00 1.74
CA TYR A 51 -2.76 -8.62 2.95
C TYR A 51 -1.89 -9.76 3.46
N HIS A 52 -2.00 -10.00 4.75
CA HIS A 52 -1.68 -11.27 5.42
C HIS A 52 -2.90 -12.20 5.55
N ARG A 53 -2.66 -13.50 5.38
CA ARG A 53 -3.59 -14.57 5.79
C ARG A 53 -2.84 -15.78 6.34
N TYR A 54 -3.50 -16.59 7.16
CA TYR A 54 -2.99 -17.88 7.62
C TYR A 54 -3.86 -19.03 7.09
N ASP A 55 -3.23 -20.09 6.59
CA ASP A 55 -3.86 -21.35 6.20
C ASP A 55 -3.59 -22.40 7.29
N PRO A 56 -4.59 -22.74 8.13
CA PRO A 56 -4.41 -23.69 9.22
C PRO A 56 -4.20 -25.13 8.74
N ARG A 57 -4.66 -25.49 7.54
CA ARG A 57 -4.49 -26.85 7.00
C ARG A 57 -3.06 -27.10 6.58
N LYS A 58 -2.40 -26.08 6.04
CA LYS A 58 -1.01 -26.14 5.58
C LYS A 58 0.00 -25.61 6.60
N LYS A 59 -0.48 -25.07 7.74
CA LYS A 59 0.31 -24.30 8.70
C LYS A 59 1.22 -23.31 7.99
N GLN A 60 0.61 -22.43 7.18
CA GLN A 60 1.35 -21.52 6.31
C GLN A 60 0.78 -20.11 6.41
N HIS A 61 1.66 -19.14 6.65
CA HIS A 61 1.35 -17.73 6.46
C HIS A 61 1.54 -17.35 4.99
N LEU A 62 0.65 -16.53 4.47
CA LEU A 62 0.78 -15.88 3.17
C LEU A 62 0.73 -14.38 3.34
N ILE A 63 1.74 -13.70 2.81
CA ILE A 63 1.70 -12.26 2.55
C ILE A 63 1.62 -12.04 1.04
N ASN A 64 0.61 -11.30 0.60
CA ASN A 64 0.40 -10.95 -0.80
C ASN A 64 0.69 -9.46 -1.00
N TYR A 65 1.56 -9.11 -1.94
CA TYR A 65 1.79 -7.72 -2.35
C TYR A 65 1.13 -7.45 -3.71
N GLY A 66 0.23 -6.47 -3.78
CA GLY A 66 -0.48 -6.13 -5.01
C GLY A 66 0.30 -5.21 -5.95
N LEU A 67 0.43 -5.56 -7.24
CA LEU A 67 1.09 -4.74 -8.25
C LEU A 67 0.45 -3.36 -8.40
N ARG A 68 -0.90 -3.27 -8.37
CA ARG A 68 -1.59 -1.98 -8.46
C ARG A 68 -1.46 -1.16 -7.18
N MET A 69 -1.13 -1.79 -6.05
CA MET A 69 -0.76 -1.09 -4.82
C MET A 69 0.64 -0.49 -4.96
N ILE A 70 1.61 -1.25 -5.47
CA ILE A 70 2.98 -0.77 -5.73
C ILE A 70 2.94 0.40 -6.72
N ALA A 71 2.23 0.25 -7.84
CA ALA A 71 2.06 1.31 -8.84
C ALA A 71 1.48 2.59 -8.22
N ALA A 72 0.47 2.47 -7.33
CA ALA A 72 -0.13 3.62 -6.68
C ALA A 72 0.78 4.31 -5.64
N LYS A 73 1.82 3.63 -5.13
CA LYS A 73 2.79 4.21 -4.19
C LYS A 73 3.97 4.87 -4.88
N LEU A 74 4.19 4.59 -6.16
CA LEU A 74 5.23 5.23 -6.98
C LEU A 74 4.86 6.65 -7.41
N GLN A 75 3.60 7.08 -7.22
CA GLN A 75 3.10 8.39 -7.62
C GLN A 75 2.53 9.14 -6.40
N PRO A 76 3.04 10.34 -6.07
CA PRO A 76 2.57 11.12 -4.92
C PRO A 76 1.05 11.35 -4.89
N GLU A 77 0.44 11.59 -6.05
CA GLU A 77 -0.98 11.91 -6.21
C GLU A 77 -1.89 10.75 -5.81
N THR A 78 -1.43 9.51 -5.97
CA THR A 78 -2.19 8.31 -5.61
C THR A 78 -1.79 7.72 -4.27
N ALA A 79 -0.68 8.18 -3.68
CA ALA A 79 -0.20 7.74 -2.38
C ALA A 79 -1.06 8.26 -1.20
N GLU A 80 -1.70 9.43 -1.31
CA GLU A 80 -2.49 10.06 -0.22
C GLU A 80 -3.58 9.13 0.35
N GLY A 81 -4.20 8.31 -0.49
CA GLY A 81 -5.33 7.46 -0.12
C GLY A 81 -4.99 6.25 0.74
N TRP A 82 -3.70 5.91 0.90
CA TRP A 82 -3.27 4.67 1.54
C TRP A 82 -3.11 4.81 3.06
N LEU A 83 -3.46 3.74 3.79
CA LEU A 83 -3.31 3.70 5.25
C LEU A 83 -1.86 3.93 5.69
N SER A 84 -0.90 3.30 5.02
CA SER A 84 0.54 3.50 5.26
C SER A 84 0.96 4.97 5.25
N THR A 85 0.36 5.80 4.40
CA THR A 85 0.68 7.22 4.30
C THR A 85 0.25 7.96 5.56
N ARG A 86 -0.91 7.60 6.10
CA ARG A 86 -1.42 8.13 7.38
C ARG A 86 -0.62 7.60 8.56
N GLU A 87 -0.19 6.34 8.51
CA GLU A 87 0.60 5.72 9.58
C GLU A 87 1.99 6.34 9.66
N ILE A 88 2.70 6.48 8.54
CA ILE A 88 4.01 7.15 8.48
C ILE A 88 3.92 8.55 9.07
N ARG A 89 3.02 9.40 8.56
CA ARG A 89 2.89 10.78 9.05
C ARG A 89 2.35 10.87 10.47
N GLY A 90 1.36 10.06 10.81
CA GLY A 90 0.61 10.16 12.06
C GLY A 90 1.36 9.57 13.26
N ARG A 91 2.21 8.57 13.03
CA ARG A 91 3.02 7.93 14.08
C ARG A 91 4.50 8.35 14.03
N GLY A 92 4.89 9.16 13.05
CA GLY A 92 6.26 9.65 12.90
C GLY A 92 7.25 8.58 12.43
N TYR A 93 6.78 7.49 11.82
CA TYR A 93 7.68 6.48 11.27
C TYR A 93 8.53 7.08 10.16
N PHE A 94 9.81 6.69 10.09
CA PHE A 94 10.78 7.30 9.17
C PHE A 94 10.75 8.85 9.26
N ASP A 95 10.68 9.39 10.48
CA ASP A 95 10.58 10.82 10.77
C ASP A 95 9.34 11.51 10.15
N GLY A 96 8.32 10.72 9.77
CA GLY A 96 7.12 11.19 9.08
C GLY A 96 7.32 11.46 7.59
N GLU A 97 8.49 11.15 7.04
CA GLU A 97 8.85 11.43 5.66
C GLU A 97 8.21 10.45 4.67
N LEU A 98 7.56 11.00 3.65
CA LEU A 98 6.99 10.22 2.56
C LEU A 98 7.98 10.14 1.40
N SER A 99 8.40 8.93 1.09
CA SER A 99 9.07 8.57 -0.16
C SER A 99 8.52 7.24 -0.65
N THR A 100 8.73 6.90 -1.92
CA THR A 100 8.35 5.59 -2.45
C THR A 100 8.97 4.48 -1.61
N LEU A 101 10.27 4.62 -1.32
CA LEU A 101 11.02 3.64 -0.53
C LEU A 101 10.43 3.47 0.88
N ASN A 102 10.13 4.56 1.59
CA ASN A 102 9.52 4.51 2.92
C ASN A 102 8.13 3.87 2.88
N LEU A 103 7.31 4.20 1.87
CA LEU A 103 5.98 3.61 1.71
C LEU A 103 6.02 2.10 1.48
N LEU A 104 6.94 1.60 0.66
CA LEU A 104 7.08 0.17 0.40
C LEU A 104 7.66 -0.57 1.61
N ALA A 105 8.71 -0.03 2.24
CA ALA A 105 9.29 -0.61 3.45
C ALA A 105 8.26 -0.69 4.59
N HIS A 106 7.51 0.39 4.81
CA HIS A 106 6.42 0.41 5.78
C HIS A 106 5.34 -0.64 5.46
N THR A 107 5.00 -0.82 4.17
CA THR A 107 4.01 -1.81 3.75
C THR A 107 4.48 -3.23 4.09
N CYS A 108 5.77 -3.55 3.94
CA CYS A 108 6.30 -4.84 4.38
C CYS A 108 6.14 -5.03 5.90
N CYS A 109 6.50 -4.01 6.69
CA CYS A 109 6.37 -4.06 8.14
C CYS A 109 4.91 -4.19 8.60
N HIS A 110 3.99 -3.49 7.93
CA HIS A 110 2.56 -3.53 8.20
C HIS A 110 1.98 -4.94 8.02
N GLU A 111 2.24 -5.57 6.87
CA GLU A 111 1.75 -6.93 6.60
C GLU A 111 2.42 -7.98 7.50
N PHE A 112 3.71 -7.77 7.82
CA PHE A 112 4.40 -8.63 8.77
C PHE A 112 3.87 -8.47 10.21
N SER A 113 3.46 -7.26 10.59
CA SER A 113 2.83 -7.02 11.90
C SER A 113 1.51 -7.78 12.04
N HIS A 114 0.73 -7.90 10.96
CA HIS A 114 -0.44 -8.77 10.95
C HIS A 114 -0.10 -10.24 11.15
N LEU A 115 1.05 -10.69 10.61
CA LEU A 115 1.54 -12.03 10.86
C LEU A 115 1.86 -12.24 12.34
N LEU A 116 2.70 -11.37 12.92
CA LEU A 116 3.09 -11.46 14.33
C LEU A 116 1.87 -11.37 15.26
N GLN A 117 0.95 -10.44 14.98
CA GLN A 117 -0.30 -10.28 15.72
C GLN A 117 -1.15 -11.55 15.68
N TYR A 118 -1.27 -12.18 14.50
CA TYR A 118 -1.99 -13.44 14.37
C TYR A 118 -1.31 -14.55 15.18
N SER A 119 0.02 -14.65 15.09
CA SER A 119 0.79 -15.69 15.78
C SER A 119 0.78 -15.54 17.30
N ALA A 120 0.67 -14.32 17.80
CA ALA A 120 0.49 -14.03 19.22
C ALA A 120 -0.96 -14.26 19.72
N GLY A 121 -1.90 -14.64 18.84
CA GLY A 121 -3.32 -14.77 19.18
C GLY A 121 -4.03 -13.43 19.47
N GLN A 122 -3.40 -12.30 19.13
CA GLN A 122 -3.87 -10.95 19.47
C GLN A 122 -4.72 -10.29 18.38
N ARG A 123 -5.22 -11.08 17.42
CA ARG A 123 -6.10 -10.60 16.36
C ARG A 123 -7.56 -10.72 16.79
N SER A 124 -8.25 -9.60 16.90
CA SER A 124 -9.66 -9.55 17.28
C SER A 124 -10.61 -9.55 16.08
N PHE A 125 -11.76 -10.21 16.18
CA PHE A 125 -12.80 -10.15 15.15
C PHE A 125 -13.27 -8.71 14.94
N GLY A 126 -13.31 -8.26 13.69
CA GLY A 126 -13.73 -6.90 13.32
C GLY A 126 -12.70 -5.78 13.59
N SER A 127 -11.55 -6.07 14.21
CA SER A 127 -10.51 -5.08 14.49
C SER A 127 -9.11 -5.66 14.28
N VAL A 128 -8.60 -5.48 13.06
CA VAL A 128 -7.26 -5.96 12.66
C VAL A 128 -6.15 -4.98 13.01
N HIS A 129 -6.45 -3.68 13.05
CA HIS A 129 -5.54 -2.60 13.47
C HIS A 129 -5.83 -2.17 14.91
N ASN A 130 -5.75 -3.12 15.84
CA ASN A 130 -5.98 -2.90 17.27
C ASN A 130 -4.70 -2.41 17.98
N ARG A 131 -4.77 -2.21 19.31
CA ARG A 131 -3.61 -1.76 20.11
C ARG A 131 -2.39 -2.67 19.91
N HIS A 132 -2.56 -3.98 19.98
CA HIS A 132 -1.47 -4.95 19.83
C HIS A 132 -0.83 -4.92 18.44
N PHE A 133 -1.62 -4.70 17.39
CA PHE A 133 -1.07 -4.48 16.06
C PHE A 133 -0.12 -3.28 16.05
N TYR A 134 -0.53 -2.16 16.64
CA TYR A 134 0.29 -0.95 16.66
C TYR A 134 1.51 -1.09 17.57
N GLU A 135 1.40 -1.76 18.71
CA GLU A 135 2.56 -2.08 19.57
C GLU A 135 3.63 -2.88 18.81
N ILE A 136 3.21 -3.90 18.06
CA ILE A 136 4.12 -4.70 17.20
C ILE A 136 4.74 -3.84 16.10
N LEU A 137 3.92 -3.03 15.43
CA LEU A 137 4.39 -2.18 14.33
C LEU A 137 5.36 -1.12 14.84
N ASP A 138 5.06 -0.47 15.96
CA ASP A 138 5.95 0.49 16.63
C ASP A 138 7.29 -0.19 16.96
N GLN A 139 7.26 -1.39 17.56
CA GLN A 139 8.47 -2.15 17.89
C GLN A 139 9.32 -2.49 16.65
N LEU A 140 8.71 -2.80 15.51
CA LEU A 140 9.45 -3.03 14.26
C LEU A 140 10.16 -1.76 13.76
N HIS A 141 9.60 -0.58 14.01
CA HIS A 141 10.28 0.69 13.71
C HIS A 141 11.39 0.99 14.71
N GLU A 142 11.10 0.89 16.01
CA GLU A 142 12.03 1.20 17.11
C GLU A 142 13.24 0.26 17.14
N SER A 143 13.05 -1.03 16.87
CA SER A 143 14.13 -2.02 16.82
C SER A 143 15.00 -1.94 15.57
N GLY A 144 14.65 -1.07 14.61
CA GLY A 144 15.38 -0.91 13.35
C GLY A 144 14.99 -1.91 12.25
N GLY A 145 14.03 -2.82 12.47
CA GLY A 145 13.55 -3.74 11.44
C GLY A 145 12.99 -3.02 10.21
N ALA A 146 12.27 -1.92 10.41
CA ALA A 146 11.76 -1.08 9.32
C ALA A 146 12.88 -0.37 8.54
N VAL A 147 13.90 0.11 9.25
CA VAL A 147 15.08 0.76 8.66
C VAL A 147 15.90 -0.26 7.87
N ALA A 148 16.15 -1.44 8.42
CA ALA A 148 16.83 -2.54 7.74
C ALA A 148 16.07 -2.97 6.46
N THR A 149 14.73 -3.06 6.54
CA THR A 149 13.89 -3.37 5.38
C THR A 149 14.03 -2.31 4.30
N ARG A 150 14.00 -1.03 4.67
CA ARG A 150 14.20 0.11 3.79
C ARG A 150 15.57 0.06 3.11
N HIS A 151 16.64 -0.22 3.86
CA HIS A 151 18.00 -0.34 3.32
C HIS A 151 18.13 -1.50 2.34
N PHE A 152 17.59 -2.67 2.69
CA PHE A 152 17.60 -3.84 1.81
C PHE A 152 16.88 -3.55 0.48
N LEU A 153 15.70 -2.93 0.53
CA LEU A 153 14.97 -2.55 -0.69
C LEU A 153 15.76 -1.58 -1.56
N ALA A 154 16.42 -0.59 -0.96
CA ALA A 154 17.23 0.38 -1.70
C ALA A 154 18.45 -0.26 -2.38
N GLU A 155 19.20 -1.09 -1.65
CA GLU A 155 20.39 -1.75 -2.17
C GLU A 155 20.03 -2.71 -3.30
N GLN A 156 19.07 -3.60 -3.06
CA GLN A 156 18.70 -4.62 -4.03
C GLN A 156 18.02 -4.03 -5.27
N ALA A 157 17.28 -2.93 -5.13
CA ALA A 157 16.76 -2.21 -6.29
C ALA A 157 17.88 -1.62 -7.14
N ARG A 158 18.89 -1.00 -6.50
CA ARG A 158 20.08 -0.47 -7.19
C ARG A 158 20.83 -1.57 -7.94
N THR A 159 21.08 -2.71 -7.30
CA THR A 159 21.75 -3.86 -7.92
C THR A 159 20.99 -4.39 -9.15
N ARG A 160 19.66 -4.29 -9.15
CA ARG A 160 18.78 -4.73 -10.25
C ARG A 160 18.48 -3.62 -11.27
N GLY A 161 19.03 -2.42 -11.10
CA GLY A 161 18.73 -1.27 -11.96
C GLY A 161 17.26 -0.82 -11.91
N LEU A 162 16.57 -1.04 -10.77
CA LEU A 162 15.19 -0.64 -10.57
C LEU A 162 15.10 0.75 -9.93
N GLU A 163 14.25 1.60 -10.48
CA GLU A 163 13.98 2.92 -9.91
C GLU A 163 13.06 2.81 -8.68
N LEU A 164 13.63 2.98 -7.49
CA LEU A 164 12.90 3.19 -6.24
C LEU A 164 13.36 4.50 -5.59
N PRO A 165 12.69 5.63 -5.87
CA PRO A 165 13.07 6.93 -5.32
C PRO A 165 13.06 6.93 -3.79
N ALA A 166 14.21 7.28 -3.20
CA ALA A 166 14.33 7.59 -1.78
C ALA A 166 14.03 9.07 -1.49
N ALA A 167 14.00 9.92 -2.52
CA ALA A 167 13.66 11.33 -2.41
C ALA A 167 12.26 11.48 -1.80
N THR A 168 12.18 12.39 -0.82
CA THR A 168 10.92 12.72 -0.17
C THR A 168 10.02 13.48 -1.13
N PHE A 169 8.71 13.29 -1.00
CA PHE A 169 7.71 14.05 -1.72
C PHE A 169 6.62 14.55 -0.79
N GLU A 170 6.04 15.68 -1.16
CA GLU A 170 4.86 16.21 -0.50
C GLU A 170 3.59 15.67 -1.16
N LEU A 171 2.55 15.48 -0.33
CA LEU A 171 1.23 15.17 -0.86
C LEU A 171 0.58 16.44 -1.40
N PRO A 172 -0.15 16.37 -2.51
CA PRO A 172 -0.88 17.53 -3.00
C PRO A 172 -1.94 17.97 -1.97
N ASP A 173 -2.06 19.29 -1.75
CA ASP A 173 -3.05 19.83 -0.81
C ASP A 173 -4.47 19.55 -1.31
N SER A 174 -5.17 18.63 -0.62
CA SER A 174 -6.53 18.23 -0.99
C SER A 174 -7.53 19.39 -0.93
N ARG A 175 -7.29 20.46 -0.15
CA ARG A 175 -8.14 21.67 -0.18
C ARG A 175 -7.97 22.42 -1.48
N HIS A 176 -6.74 22.66 -1.91
CA HIS A 176 -6.45 23.31 -3.18
C HIS A 176 -6.92 22.47 -4.38
N LEU A 177 -6.78 21.14 -4.31
CA LEU A 177 -7.34 20.25 -5.33
C LEU A 177 -8.87 20.31 -5.40
N ALA A 178 -9.56 20.39 -4.26
CA ALA A 178 -11.03 20.45 -4.24
C ALA A 178 -11.55 21.74 -4.90
N GLN A 179 -10.84 22.85 -4.76
CA GLN A 179 -11.19 24.13 -5.39
C GLN A 179 -11.12 24.10 -6.92
N ARG A 180 -10.40 23.14 -7.51
CA ARG A 180 -10.27 23.00 -8.98
C ARG A 180 -11.51 22.39 -9.64
N TRP A 181 -12.45 21.88 -8.85
CA TRP A 181 -13.59 21.11 -9.34
C TRP A 181 -14.92 21.74 -8.92
N GLN A 182 -15.89 21.70 -9.81
CA GLN A 182 -17.24 22.24 -9.58
C GLN A 182 -18.33 21.21 -9.93
N VAL A 183 -19.48 21.32 -9.26
CA VAL A 183 -20.67 20.55 -9.62
C VAL A 183 -21.13 20.95 -11.02
N GLY A 184 -21.46 19.97 -11.85
CA GLY A 184 -21.81 20.16 -13.27
C GLY A 184 -20.64 19.96 -14.24
N GLU A 185 -19.39 19.96 -13.77
CA GLU A 185 -18.24 19.71 -14.66
C GLU A 185 -18.23 18.26 -15.18
N THR A 186 -17.91 18.10 -16.46
CA THR A 186 -17.68 16.79 -17.07
C THR A 186 -16.22 16.39 -16.91
N VAL A 187 -16.03 15.16 -16.45
CA VAL A 187 -14.72 14.62 -16.05
C VAL A 187 -14.52 13.21 -16.57
N THR A 188 -13.25 12.85 -16.72
CA THR A 188 -12.81 11.49 -16.96
C THR A 188 -12.01 10.96 -15.78
N PHE A 189 -12.13 9.65 -15.50
CA PHE A 189 -11.44 9.00 -14.39
C PHE A 189 -11.28 7.49 -14.62
N GLY A 190 -10.31 6.88 -13.94
CA GLY A 190 -9.87 5.51 -14.22
C GLY A 190 -8.77 5.47 -15.29
N GLU A 191 -8.22 4.28 -15.53
CA GLU A 191 -7.04 4.09 -16.39
C GLU A 191 -7.32 3.07 -17.50
N GLY A 192 -6.65 3.25 -18.63
CA GLY A 192 -6.69 2.34 -19.78
C GLY A 192 -8.10 2.09 -20.30
N THR A 193 -8.39 0.83 -20.62
CA THR A 193 -9.72 0.40 -21.09
C THR A 193 -10.84 0.56 -20.05
N GLY A 194 -10.49 0.83 -18.79
CA GLY A 194 -11.44 1.05 -17.69
C GLY A 194 -11.78 2.51 -17.42
N GLN A 195 -11.31 3.44 -18.27
CA GLN A 195 -11.60 4.88 -18.17
C GLN A 195 -13.11 5.13 -18.33
N LYS A 196 -13.64 6.00 -17.48
CA LYS A 196 -15.06 6.35 -17.42
C LYS A 196 -15.21 7.85 -17.56
N HIS A 197 -16.37 8.22 -18.07
CA HIS A 197 -16.79 9.61 -18.26
C HIS A 197 -17.99 9.88 -17.37
N GLY A 198 -18.11 11.09 -16.86
CA GLY A 198 -19.26 11.45 -16.04
C GLY A 198 -19.29 12.92 -15.68
N GLU A 199 -20.27 13.28 -14.88
CA GLU A 199 -20.48 14.65 -14.41
C GLU A 199 -20.41 14.70 -12.89
N ILE A 200 -19.70 15.69 -12.36
CA ILE A 200 -19.58 15.90 -10.93
C ILE A 200 -20.94 16.34 -10.38
N ILE A 201 -21.48 15.60 -9.43
CA ILE A 201 -22.73 15.94 -8.73
C ILE A 201 -22.51 16.37 -7.27
N ARG A 202 -21.30 16.17 -6.73
CA ARG A 202 -20.91 16.62 -5.40
C ARG A 202 -19.39 16.69 -5.29
N VAL A 203 -18.86 17.79 -4.74
CA VAL A 203 -17.44 17.93 -4.40
C VAL A 203 -17.31 17.78 -2.88
N ASN A 204 -16.40 16.90 -2.42
CA ASN A 204 -16.01 16.80 -1.02
C ASN A 204 -14.50 17.05 -0.92
N ARG A 205 -14.00 17.29 0.30
CA ARG A 205 -12.60 17.62 0.56
C ARG A 205 -11.57 16.68 -0.10
N LYS A 206 -11.86 15.39 -0.23
CA LYS A 206 -10.92 14.39 -0.79
C LYS A 206 -11.46 13.63 -2.01
N THR A 207 -12.73 13.80 -2.34
CA THR A 207 -13.40 13.00 -3.39
C THR A 207 -14.55 13.77 -4.04
N CYS A 208 -14.77 13.58 -5.33
CA CYS A 208 -16.02 13.94 -5.99
C CYS A 208 -16.96 12.74 -6.11
N THR A 209 -18.26 12.99 -6.03
CA THR A 209 -19.27 12.04 -6.51
C THR A 209 -19.55 12.36 -7.96
N VAL A 210 -19.32 11.38 -8.84
CA VAL A 210 -19.48 11.51 -10.29
C VAL A 210 -20.63 10.62 -10.75
N ARG A 211 -21.59 11.20 -11.46
CA ARG A 211 -22.66 10.47 -12.15
C ARG A 211 -22.10 9.99 -13.49
N GLY A 212 -22.06 8.67 -13.69
CA GLY A 212 -21.54 8.09 -14.93
C GLY A 212 -22.36 8.51 -16.15
N LYS A 213 -21.67 8.73 -17.27
CA LYS A 213 -22.23 8.99 -18.61
C LYS A 213 -21.88 7.82 -19.55
N GLY A 214 -22.56 7.74 -20.69
CA GLY A 214 -22.32 6.69 -21.71
C GLY A 214 -22.53 5.28 -21.15
N PRO A 215 -21.58 4.34 -21.34
CA PRO A 215 -21.68 2.96 -20.83
C PRO A 215 -21.83 2.85 -19.30
N ALA A 216 -21.47 3.90 -18.55
CA ALA A 216 -21.56 3.94 -17.09
C ALA A 216 -22.83 4.66 -16.58
N ARG A 217 -23.80 4.95 -17.46
CA ARG A 217 -25.03 5.68 -17.11
C ARG A 217 -25.81 4.95 -16.00
N GLY A 218 -26.32 5.72 -15.05
CA GLY A 218 -27.07 5.19 -13.90
C GLY A 218 -26.21 4.81 -12.69
N THR A 219 -24.89 4.70 -12.86
CA THR A 219 -23.97 4.43 -11.74
C THR A 219 -23.42 5.72 -11.15
N ARG A 220 -23.23 5.74 -9.82
CA ARG A 220 -22.54 6.81 -9.10
C ARG A 220 -21.19 6.31 -8.61
N TYR A 221 -20.15 7.10 -8.83
CA TYR A 221 -18.79 6.80 -8.40
C TYR A 221 -18.33 7.81 -7.38
N ARG A 222 -17.59 7.35 -6.36
CA ARG A 222 -16.83 8.23 -5.47
C ARG A 222 -15.37 8.18 -5.91
N VAL A 223 -14.89 9.28 -6.47
CA VAL A 223 -13.59 9.34 -7.16
C VAL A 223 -12.66 10.27 -6.37
N PRO A 224 -11.44 9.83 -5.99
CA PRO A 224 -10.42 10.71 -5.42
C PRO A 224 -10.12 11.90 -6.33
N LEU A 225 -9.89 13.08 -5.75
CA LEU A 225 -9.64 14.31 -6.53
C LEU A 225 -8.43 14.17 -7.47
N SER A 226 -7.41 13.40 -7.04
CA SER A 226 -6.21 13.14 -7.84
C SER A 226 -6.43 12.24 -9.06
N MET A 227 -7.55 11.52 -9.13
CA MET A 227 -7.88 10.64 -10.25
C MET A 227 -8.77 11.30 -11.30
N LEU A 228 -9.27 12.51 -11.03
CA LEU A 228 -10.11 13.27 -11.95
C LEU A 228 -9.26 13.99 -12.99
N ARG A 229 -9.71 13.97 -14.24
CA ARG A 229 -9.16 14.76 -15.33
C ARG A 229 -10.28 15.52 -16.03
N LYS A 230 -10.00 16.76 -16.47
CA LYS A 230 -10.96 17.50 -17.29
C LYS A 230 -11.14 16.77 -18.61
N THR A 231 -12.40 16.67 -19.06
CA THR A 231 -12.66 16.26 -20.44
C THR A 231 -12.26 17.45 -21.32
N GLY A 232 -11.35 17.22 -22.26
CA GLY A 232 -10.98 18.22 -23.27
C GLY A 232 -12.14 18.54 -24.19
#